data_AF-A0A957PJD3-F1
#
_entry.id   AF-A0A957PJD3-F1
#
_cell.length_a   1.000
_cell.length_b   1.000
_cell.length_c   1.000
_cell.angle_alpha   90.00
_cell.angle_beta   90.00
_cell.angle_gamma   90.00
#
_symmetry.space_group_name_H-M   'P 1'
#
loop_
_entity.id
_entity.type
_entity.pdbx_description
1 polymer ?
#
loop_
_entity_poly.entity_id
_entity_poly.type
_entity_poly.pdbx_seq_one_letter_code
_entity_poly.pdbx_strand_id
1 'polypeptide(L)'
;GPFVVALEYATSQNALVMGKPSQPYMQMVLNDLNLPRHRVALIGDDIETDVRGAQQVGMKGWLVKTGRFRKEDLGRGIWPDRIFGSIADLLEGI
;
A
#
# COMPACT_ATOMS: atom_id res chain seq x y z
N GLY A 1 13.09 7.18 8.92
CA GLY A 1 13.16 6.67 10.32
C GLY A 1 14.52 7.00 10.90
N PRO A 2 14.72 6.91 12.24
CA PRO A 2 15.93 7.43 12.89
C PRO A 2 17.23 6.80 12.36
N PHE A 3 17.24 5.50 12.07
CA PHE A 3 18.40 4.83 11.46
C PHE A 3 18.72 5.31 10.04
N VAL A 4 17.69 5.56 9.23
CA VAL A 4 17.86 6.08 7.86
C VAL A 4 18.47 7.47 7.90
N VAL A 5 17.95 8.36 8.76
CA VAL A 5 18.46 9.73 8.91
C VAL A 5 19.92 9.75 9.35
N ALA A 6 20.31 8.85 10.27
CA ALA A 6 21.70 8.74 10.71
C ALA A 6 22.65 8.33 9.56
N LEU A 7 22.23 7.37 8.72
CA LEU A 7 23.01 6.93 7.56
C LEU A 7 23.07 8.00 6.47
N GLU A 8 21.96 8.68 6.18
CA GLU A 8 21.92 9.78 5.21
C GLU A 8 22.87 10.91 5.62
N TYR A 9 22.87 11.29 6.90
CA TYR A 9 23.77 12.29 7.44
C TYR A 9 25.24 11.87 7.35
N ALA A 10 25.57 10.64 7.77
CA ALA A 10 26.95 10.13 7.75
C ALA A 10 27.52 9.97 6.34
N THR A 11 26.68 9.69 5.35
CA THR A 11 27.10 9.45 3.95
C THR A 11 26.93 10.67 3.04
N SER A 12 26.23 11.72 3.50
CA SER A 12 25.80 12.85 2.65
C SER A 12 25.00 12.40 1.41
N GLN A 13 24.27 11.29 1.53
CA GLN A 13 23.40 10.77 0.49
C GLN A 13 21.95 10.71 0.98
N ASN A 14 21.00 10.80 0.05
CA ASN A 14 19.58 10.59 0.35
C ASN A 14 19.21 9.13 0.09
N ALA A 15 18.47 8.52 1.01
CA ALA A 15 17.97 7.16 0.88
C ALA A 15 16.72 7.13 0.00
N LEU A 16 16.68 6.17 -0.93
CA LEU A 16 15.44 5.82 -1.61
C LEU A 16 14.57 4.98 -0.68
N VAL A 17 13.41 5.49 -0.30
CA VAL A 17 12.48 4.78 0.60
C VAL A 17 11.79 3.65 -0.17
N MET A 18 12.15 2.41 0.15
CA MET A 18 11.60 1.19 -0.48
C MET A 18 10.56 0.48 0.40
N GLY A 19 9.60 1.23 0.94
CA GLY A 19 8.49 0.66 1.72
C GLY A 19 7.18 1.41 1.47
N LYS A 20 6.05 0.74 1.65
CA LYS A 20 4.70 1.33 1.50
C LYS A 20 4.53 2.57 2.41
N PRO A 21 3.86 3.64 1.96
CA PRO A 21 3.17 3.84 0.67
C PRO A 21 4.08 4.41 -0.44
N SER A 22 5.41 4.28 -0.36
CA SER A 22 6.34 4.88 -1.32
C SER A 22 6.02 4.51 -2.77
N GLN A 23 5.87 5.52 -3.62
CA GLN A 23 5.64 5.36 -5.05
C GLN A 23 6.75 4.52 -5.74
N PRO A 24 8.06 4.74 -5.48
CA PRO A 24 9.12 3.85 -5.95
C PRO A 24 8.90 2.37 -5.62
N TYR A 25 8.47 2.06 -4.39
CA TYR A 25 8.20 0.69 -3.97
C TYR A 25 7.04 0.09 -4.77
N MET A 26 5.92 0.82 -4.88
CA MET A 26 4.74 0.34 -5.63
C MET A 26 5.04 0.18 -7.13
N GLN A 27 5.85 1.08 -7.71
CA GLN A 27 6.26 0.99 -9.11
C GLN A 27 7.18 -0.21 -9.36
N MET A 28 8.06 -0.54 -8.42
CA MET A 28 8.87 -1.76 -8.48
C MET A 28 7.98 -3.00 -8.56
N VAL A 29 6.97 -3.12 -7.69
CA VAL A 29 6.01 -4.23 -7.71
C VAL A 29 5.28 -4.33 -9.06
N LEU A 30 4.85 -3.21 -9.63
CA LEU A 30 4.20 -3.18 -10.94
C LEU A 30 5.14 -3.64 -12.07
N ASN A 31 6.40 -3.22 -12.02
CA ASN A 31 7.40 -3.63 -12.99
C ASN A 31 7.67 -5.14 -12.91
N ASP A 32 7.75 -5.69 -11.70
CA ASP A 32 7.95 -7.13 -11.48
C ASP A 32 6.77 -7.96 -11.99
N LEU A 33 5.54 -7.49 -11.78
CA LEU A 33 4.34 -8.17 -12.28
C LEU A 33 4.17 -8.06 -13.81
N ASN A 34 4.73 -7.02 -14.42
CA ASN A 34 4.58 -6.69 -15.85
C ASN A 34 3.10 -6.70 -16.32
N LEU A 35 2.20 -6.17 -15.48
CA LEU A 35 0.78 -6.06 -15.75
C LEU A 35 0.34 -4.59 -15.83
N PRO A 36 -0.72 -4.26 -16.58
CA PRO A 36 -1.31 -2.94 -16.52
C PRO A 36 -1.78 -2.63 -15.09
N ARG A 37 -1.36 -1.49 -14.53
CA ARG A 37 -1.68 -1.04 -13.17
C ARG A 37 -3.15 -1.22 -12.76
N HIS A 38 -4.09 -0.94 -13.68
CA HIS A 38 -5.53 -1.03 -13.43
C HIS A 38 -6.05 -2.46 -13.28
N ARG A 39 -5.25 -3.48 -13.62
CA ARG A 39 -5.55 -4.91 -13.41
C ARG A 39 -4.85 -5.49 -12.18
N VAL A 40 -4.14 -4.67 -11.40
CA VAL A 40 -3.44 -5.09 -10.19
C VAL A 40 -4.17 -4.52 -8.98
N ALA A 41 -4.40 -5.36 -7.98
CA ALA A 41 -4.94 -4.96 -6.69
C ALA A 41 -3.91 -5.25 -5.59
N LEU A 42 -3.65 -4.25 -4.75
CA LEU A 42 -2.95 -4.47 -3.49
C LEU A 42 -4.00 -4.71 -2.41
N ILE A 43 -3.87 -5.83 -1.71
CA ILE A 43 -4.77 -6.23 -0.63
C ILE A 43 -4.00 -6.10 0.69
N GLY A 44 -4.56 -5.34 1.64
CA GLY A 44 -3.90 -5.09 2.91
C GLY A 44 -4.85 -4.62 4.00
N ASP A 45 -4.31 -4.49 5.21
CA ASP A 45 -5.03 -4.14 6.42
C ASP A 45 -4.76 -2.70 6.88
N ASP A 46 -3.96 -1.93 6.15
CA ASP A 46 -3.65 -0.53 6.45
C ASP A 46 -4.16 0.39 5.33
N ILE A 47 -5.10 1.28 5.67
CA ILE A 47 -5.72 2.16 4.68
C ILE A 47 -4.75 3.20 4.09
N GLU A 48 -3.72 3.60 4.83
CA GLU A 48 -2.77 4.63 4.41
C GLU A 48 -1.67 3.99 3.57
N THR A 49 -1.06 2.92 4.08
CA THR A 49 0.12 2.35 3.45
C THR A 49 -0.23 1.41 2.29
N ASP A 50 -1.32 0.64 2.41
CA ASP A 50 -1.75 -0.29 1.37
C ASP A 50 -2.71 0.39 0.40
N VAL A 51 -3.87 0.82 0.88
CA VAL A 51 -4.96 1.29 0.03
C VAL A 51 -4.58 2.58 -0.70
N ARG A 52 -4.25 3.64 0.04
CA ARG A 52 -3.84 4.92 -0.58
C ARG A 52 -2.56 4.77 -1.40
N GLY A 53 -1.57 4.02 -0.91
CA GLY A 53 -0.33 3.78 -1.64
C GLY A 53 -0.56 3.11 -3.00
N ALA A 54 -1.45 2.12 -3.07
CA ALA A 54 -1.83 1.47 -4.32
C ALA A 54 -2.56 2.41 -5.27
N GLN A 55 -3.53 3.16 -4.76
CA GLN A 55 -4.34 4.09 -5.55
C GLN A 55 -3.49 5.22 -6.15
N GLN A 56 -2.48 5.70 -5.44
CA GLN A 56 -1.57 6.76 -5.91
C GLN A 56 -0.80 6.36 -7.18
N VAL A 57 -0.54 5.07 -7.40
CA VAL A 57 0.11 4.59 -8.63
C VAL A 57 -0.88 4.02 -9.64
N GLY A 58 -2.19 4.11 -9.39
CA GLY A 58 -3.26 3.64 -10.27
C GLY A 58 -3.55 2.14 -10.17
N MET A 59 -3.13 1.48 -9.10
CA MET A 59 -3.61 0.14 -8.73
C MET A 59 -4.95 0.25 -7.98
N LYS A 60 -5.63 -0.90 -7.84
CA LYS A 60 -6.77 -1.05 -6.93
C LYS A 60 -6.28 -1.22 -5.49
N GLY A 61 -6.89 -0.50 -4.55
CA GLY A 61 -6.60 -0.64 -3.11
C GLY A 61 -7.72 -1.40 -2.41
N TRP A 62 -7.47 -2.64 -2.00
CA TRP A 62 -8.47 -3.50 -1.34
C TRP A 62 -8.12 -3.67 0.13
N LEU A 63 -9.12 -3.51 0.99
CA LEU A 63 -8.95 -3.51 2.44
C LEU A 63 -9.50 -4.80 3.05
N VAL A 64 -8.73 -5.46 3.90
CA VAL A 64 -9.20 -6.50 4.83
C VAL A 64 -9.25 -5.97 6.26
N LYS A 65 -10.16 -6.50 7.09
CA LYS A 65 -10.40 -6.00 8.46
C LYS A 65 -9.72 -6.83 9.55
N THR A 66 -8.83 -7.75 9.19
CA THR A 66 -8.16 -8.68 10.12
C THR A 66 -6.97 -8.10 10.88
N GLY A 67 -6.59 -6.84 10.63
CA GLY A 67 -5.33 -6.28 11.13
C GLY A 67 -5.43 -4.85 11.66
N ARG A 68 -4.55 -3.96 11.18
CA ARG A 68 -4.34 -2.61 11.71
C ARG A 68 -5.54 -1.68 11.56
N PHE A 69 -6.32 -1.83 10.48
CA PHE A 69 -7.44 -0.96 10.15
C PHE A 69 -8.43 -0.79 11.31
N ARG A 70 -8.86 0.45 11.53
CA ARG A 70 -9.95 0.80 12.42
C ARG A 70 -10.97 1.64 11.65
N LYS A 71 -12.26 1.57 12.03
CA LYS A 71 -13.33 2.25 11.28
C LYS A 71 -13.12 3.75 11.19
N GLU A 72 -12.49 4.33 12.21
CA GLU A 72 -12.16 5.74 12.34
C GLU A 72 -11.16 6.19 11.26
N ASP A 73 -10.38 5.27 10.70
CA ASP A 73 -9.42 5.60 9.63
C ASP A 73 -10.12 6.03 8.32
N LEU A 74 -11.40 5.67 8.12
CA LEU A 74 -12.20 6.18 7.00
C LEU A 74 -12.40 7.71 7.07
N GLY A 75 -12.28 8.31 8.26
CA GLY A 75 -12.29 9.75 8.45
C GLY A 75 -11.15 10.49 7.75
N ARG A 76 -10.13 9.77 7.27
CA ARG A 76 -8.98 10.34 6.52
C ARG A 76 -9.29 10.61 5.03
N GLY A 77 -10.52 10.35 4.58
CA GLY A 77 -10.94 10.56 3.19
C GLY A 77 -10.30 9.59 2.20
N ILE A 78 -9.89 8.41 2.66
CA ILE A 78 -9.38 7.32 1.81
C ILE A 78 -10.48 6.29 1.69
N TRP A 79 -10.82 5.93 0.44
CA TRP A 79 -11.89 4.99 0.17
C TRP A 79 -11.33 3.78 -0.57
N PRO A 80 -11.31 2.59 0.05
CA PRO A 80 -10.90 1.37 -0.62
C PRO A 80 -11.81 1.06 -1.80
N ASP A 81 -11.26 0.50 -2.87
CA ASP A 81 -12.04 0.03 -4.02
C ASP A 81 -12.93 -1.16 -3.63
N ARG A 82 -12.50 -1.97 -2.64
CA ARG A 82 -13.26 -3.05 -2.01
C ARG A 82 -12.88 -3.23 -0.55
N ILE A 83 -13.81 -3.72 0.26
CA ILE A 83 -13.62 -4.01 1.68
C ILE A 83 -14.11 -5.43 1.97
N PHE A 84 -13.25 -6.23 2.61
CA PHE A 84 -13.52 -7.61 3.00
C PHE A 84 -13.38 -7.76 4.52
N GLY A 85 -14.02 -8.78 5.10
CA GLY A 85 -13.79 -9.14 6.50
C GLY A 85 -12.39 -9.72 6.67
N SER A 86 -12.00 -10.62 5.76
CA SER A 86 -10.77 -11.42 5.76
C SER A 86 -10.22 -11.60 4.34
N ILE A 87 -8.96 -12.06 4.24
CA ILE A 87 -8.40 -12.54 2.97
C ILE A 87 -9.17 -13.76 2.43
N ALA A 88 -9.78 -14.57 3.31
CA ALA A 88 -10.54 -15.75 2.93
C ALA A 88 -11.79 -15.40 2.10
N ASP A 89 -12.43 -14.28 2.42
CA ASP A 89 -13.65 -13.80 1.76
C ASP A 89 -13.43 -13.42 0.30
N LEU A 90 -12.17 -13.30 -0.16
CA LEU A 90 -11.88 -13.03 -1.56
C LEU A 90 -12.36 -14.16 -2.46
N LEU A 91 -12.28 -15.41 -2.00
CA LEU A 91 -12.65 -16.58 -2.79
C LEU A 91 -14.17 -16.72 -2.98
N GLU A 92 -14.97 -16.09 -2.13
CA GLU A 92 -16.43 -16.13 -2.23
C GLU A 92 -16.98 -15.15 -3.29
N GLY A 93 -16.14 -14.26 -3.82
CA GLY A 93 -16.53 -13.16 -4.70
C GLY A 93 -15.84 -13.12 -6.07
N ILE A 94 -15.23 -14.23 -6.52
CA ILE A 94 -14.61 -14.40 -7.85
C ILE A 94 -15.30 -15.51 -8.63
#